data_AF-A0A395MWP0-F1
#
_entry.id   AF-A0A395MWP0-F1
#
_cell.length_a   1.000
_cell.length_b   1.000
_cell.length_c   1.000
_cell.angle_alpha   90.00
_cell.angle_beta   90.00
_cell.angle_gamma   90.00
#
_symmetry.space_group_name_H-M   'P 1'
#
loop_
_entity.id
_entity.type
_entity.pdbx_description
1 polymer ?
#
loop_
_entity_poly.entity_id
_entity_poly.type
_entity_poly.pdbx_seq_one_letter_code
_entity_poly.pdbx_strand_id
1 'polypeptide(L)'
;MSTTSKSSESSESRYTTLEGFYNAFVYVDESNLCIQGGKEWAKKHPESPNHHLKWQYDLSVLEKCIGEGFGFIDDNFHMAFHRYGSDIQPISDEIRARLRHGWDDMTFKRSRFDGKEKQVDTSIVVDMIYNATMYMFLGIRCPFALVSGDADMIPAAVRAAECGFDVHIWSWRGFLSSEFGEIWNTEREKGAPKGLVSLHYLDDHLDDLTMGFSKKSSESTFPAVHRYEEKNFFSSRQSKVARKYGCLDEIFCPTCEVTGDHHMDGCSERRSM
;
A
#
# COMPACT_ATOMS: atom_id res chain seq x y z
N MET A 1 16.42 -5.92 51.39
CA MET A 1 16.72 -5.49 50.02
C MET A 1 15.96 -6.40 49.08
N SER A 2 14.75 -6.00 48.67
CA SER A 2 13.92 -6.78 47.73
C SER A 2 14.26 -6.35 46.32
N THR A 3 14.84 -7.26 45.55
CA THR A 3 15.08 -7.10 44.11
C THR A 3 13.84 -7.56 43.36
N THR A 4 13.02 -6.59 42.92
CA THR A 4 11.92 -6.83 42.00
C THR A 4 12.49 -6.98 40.59
N SER A 5 12.43 -8.20 40.06
CA SER A 5 12.73 -8.54 38.67
C SER A 5 11.70 -7.90 37.73
N LYS A 6 12.16 -7.02 36.84
CA LYS A 6 11.35 -6.53 35.71
C LYS A 6 11.17 -7.66 34.70
N SER A 7 9.93 -8.09 34.52
CA SER A 7 9.50 -8.96 33.44
C SER A 7 9.67 -8.25 32.10
N SER A 8 10.33 -8.93 31.17
CA SER A 8 10.43 -8.58 29.75
C SER A 8 9.05 -8.70 29.10
N GLU A 9 8.50 -7.58 28.65
CA GLU A 9 7.35 -7.56 27.74
C GLU A 9 7.74 -8.25 26.44
N SER A 10 7.12 -9.39 26.16
CA SER A 10 7.18 -10.04 24.86
C SER A 10 6.39 -9.20 23.87
N SER A 11 7.02 -8.86 22.74
CA SER A 11 6.42 -8.16 21.61
C SER A 11 5.34 -9.02 20.95
N GLU A 12 4.13 -9.02 21.49
CA GLU A 12 2.96 -9.55 20.80
C GLU A 12 2.68 -8.72 19.54
N SER A 13 2.48 -9.42 18.41
CA SER A 13 2.16 -8.84 17.11
C SER A 13 0.98 -7.86 17.21
N ARG A 14 1.22 -6.58 16.88
CA ARG A 14 0.26 -5.47 17.05
C ARG A 14 -0.88 -5.45 16.02
N TYR A 15 -0.99 -6.47 15.17
CA TYR A 15 -1.87 -6.47 14.00
C TYR A 15 -2.78 -7.71 13.98
N THR A 16 -3.79 -7.73 14.84
CA THR A 16 -4.90 -8.69 14.71
C THR A 16 -5.97 -8.08 13.80
N THR A 17 -6.10 -8.58 12.57
CA THR A 17 -7.16 -8.15 11.66
C THR A 17 -8.50 -8.80 12.03
N LEU A 18 -9.59 -8.01 11.97
CA LEU A 18 -10.93 -8.59 11.86
C LEU A 18 -11.01 -9.36 10.53
N GLU A 19 -11.74 -10.48 10.49
CA GLU A 19 -11.99 -11.22 9.24
C GLU A 19 -12.42 -10.26 8.11
N GLY A 20 -11.69 -10.32 6.99
CA GLY A 20 -11.93 -9.53 5.78
C GLY A 20 -11.13 -8.24 5.64
N PHE A 21 -10.20 -7.92 6.55
CA PHE A 21 -9.29 -6.77 6.40
C PHE A 21 -7.86 -7.19 6.11
N TYR A 22 -7.20 -6.44 5.23
CA TYR A 22 -5.77 -6.58 4.95
C TYR A 22 -4.91 -6.22 6.17
N ASN A 23 -3.80 -6.93 6.32
CA ASN A 23 -2.78 -6.66 7.33
C ASN A 23 -1.94 -5.44 6.95
N ALA A 24 -1.79 -5.12 5.66
CA ALA A 24 -1.10 -3.92 5.20
C ALA A 24 -1.58 -3.49 3.80
N PHE A 25 -1.36 -2.22 3.46
CA PHE A 25 -1.49 -1.72 2.10
C PHE A 25 -0.12 -1.40 1.52
N VAL A 26 0.11 -1.74 0.26
CA VAL A 26 1.36 -1.50 -0.45
C VAL A 26 1.05 -0.80 -1.76
N TYR A 27 1.65 0.37 -1.97
CA TYR A 27 1.51 1.16 -3.19
C TYR A 27 2.83 1.14 -3.94
N VAL A 28 2.82 0.60 -5.16
CA VAL A 28 4.04 0.43 -5.96
C VAL A 28 3.99 1.36 -7.16
N ASP A 29 4.93 2.30 -7.21
CA ASP A 29 5.24 3.06 -8.43
C ASP A 29 6.13 2.20 -9.32
N GLU A 30 5.51 1.54 -10.30
CA GLU A 30 6.18 0.59 -11.19
C GLU A 30 7.28 1.27 -11.98
N SER A 31 7.08 2.52 -12.41
CA SER A 31 8.04 3.24 -13.22
C SER A 31 9.31 3.55 -12.41
N ASN A 32 9.15 4.01 -11.17
CA ASN A 32 10.26 4.28 -10.26
C ASN A 32 10.97 2.98 -9.89
N LEU A 33 10.23 1.93 -9.57
CA LEU A 33 10.80 0.62 -9.24
C LEU A 33 11.62 0.04 -10.41
N CYS A 34 11.03 -0.08 -11.59
CA CYS A 34 11.64 -0.69 -12.78
C CYS A 34 12.81 0.13 -13.33
N ILE A 35 12.59 1.41 -13.60
CA ILE A 35 13.57 2.24 -14.30
C ILE A 35 14.81 2.44 -13.42
N GLN A 36 14.60 2.71 -12.13
CA GLN A 36 15.71 2.95 -11.21
C GLN A 36 16.38 1.64 -10.78
N GLY A 37 15.63 0.55 -10.59
CA GLY A 37 16.20 -0.78 -10.34
C GLY A 37 17.07 -1.26 -11.50
N GLY A 38 16.63 -1.04 -12.74
CA GLY A 38 17.46 -1.30 -13.92
C GLY A 38 18.72 -0.44 -13.98
N LYS A 39 18.70 0.78 -13.44
CA LYS A 39 19.90 1.62 -13.28
C LYS A 39 20.86 1.06 -12.24
N GLU A 40 20.37 0.68 -11.07
CA GLU A 40 21.22 0.07 -10.03
C GLU A 40 21.80 -1.28 -10.49
N TRP A 41 21.00 -2.10 -11.18
CA TRP A 41 21.46 -3.38 -11.74
C TRP A 41 22.64 -3.21 -12.69
N ALA A 42 22.52 -2.29 -13.65
CA ALA A 42 23.58 -2.08 -14.65
C ALA A 42 24.84 -1.43 -14.06
N LYS A 43 24.72 -0.63 -12.98
CA LYS A 43 25.89 -0.13 -12.25
C LYS A 43 26.67 -1.28 -11.60
N LYS A 44 25.96 -2.26 -11.04
CA LYS A 44 26.55 -3.41 -10.36
C LYS A 44 27.07 -4.49 -11.32
N HIS A 45 26.43 -4.62 -12.48
CA HIS A 45 26.75 -5.63 -13.51
C HIS A 45 26.99 -4.97 -14.88
N PRO A 46 28.10 -4.21 -15.04
CA PRO A 46 28.41 -3.50 -16.28
C PRO A 46 28.61 -4.44 -17.49
N GLU A 47 28.92 -5.70 -17.25
CA GLU A 47 29.07 -6.77 -18.25
C GLU A 47 27.76 -7.37 -18.76
N SER A 48 26.62 -7.06 -18.10
CA SER A 48 25.32 -7.60 -18.49
C SER A 48 24.85 -7.02 -19.83
N PRO A 49 24.53 -7.85 -20.84
CA PRO A 49 24.09 -7.39 -22.16
C PRO A 49 22.69 -6.74 -22.14
N ASN A 50 21.95 -6.87 -21.03
CA ASN A 50 20.64 -6.27 -20.85
C ASN A 50 20.77 -4.90 -20.17
N HIS A 51 21.05 -3.88 -20.98
CA HIS A 51 20.98 -2.48 -20.54
C HIS A 51 19.55 -2.16 -20.05
N HIS A 52 19.48 -1.56 -18.84
CA HIS A 52 18.39 -0.82 -18.17
C HIS A 52 16.91 -1.09 -18.54
N LEU A 53 16.54 -1.05 -19.82
CA LEU A 53 15.16 -1.09 -20.33
C LEU A 53 14.46 -2.44 -20.21
N LYS A 54 15.19 -3.52 -19.87
CA LYS A 54 14.64 -4.87 -19.74
C LYS A 54 14.86 -5.48 -18.35
N TRP A 55 15.27 -4.67 -17.38
CA TRP A 55 15.33 -5.18 -16.01
C TRP A 55 13.92 -5.54 -15.56
N GLN A 56 13.78 -6.73 -14.99
CA GLN A 56 12.52 -7.26 -14.48
C GLN A 56 12.75 -7.76 -13.07
N TYR A 57 11.77 -7.55 -12.21
CA TYR A 57 11.85 -7.92 -10.81
C TYR A 57 10.86 -9.02 -10.45
N ASP A 58 11.21 -9.80 -9.44
CA ASP A 58 10.40 -10.87 -8.88
C ASP A 58 9.44 -10.28 -7.83
N LEU A 59 8.14 -10.35 -8.14
CA LEU A 59 7.06 -9.82 -7.30
C LEU A 59 6.96 -10.56 -5.97
N SER A 60 7.21 -11.87 -5.96
CA SER A 60 7.16 -12.66 -4.72
C SER A 60 8.32 -12.31 -3.78
N VAL A 61 9.49 -11.97 -4.34
CA VAL A 61 10.61 -11.47 -3.53
C VAL A 61 10.30 -10.08 -2.99
N LEU A 62 9.75 -9.18 -3.81
CA LEU A 62 9.35 -7.85 -3.36
C LEU A 62 8.32 -7.92 -2.23
N GLU A 63 7.32 -8.79 -2.37
CA GLU A 63 6.31 -9.03 -1.34
C GLU A 63 6.95 -9.50 -0.04
N LYS A 64 7.88 -10.46 -0.11
CA LYS A 64 8.61 -10.95 1.07
C LYS A 64 9.43 -9.85 1.74
N CYS A 65 10.19 -9.06 0.98
CA CYS A 65 10.98 -7.95 1.51
C CYS A 65 10.10 -6.95 2.27
N ILE A 66 8.97 -6.58 1.68
CA ILE A 66 8.04 -5.61 2.29
C ILE A 66 7.40 -6.19 3.55
N GLY A 67 6.96 -7.45 3.51
CA GLY A 67 6.44 -8.16 4.69
C GLY A 67 7.45 -8.23 5.83
N GLU A 68 8.72 -8.54 5.52
CA GLU A 68 9.81 -8.54 6.50
C GLU A 68 10.04 -7.15 7.09
N GLY A 69 9.98 -6.10 6.28
CA GLY A 69 10.12 -4.72 6.78
C GLY A 69 8.94 -4.26 7.64
N PHE A 70 7.75 -4.85 7.50
CA PHE A 70 6.65 -4.69 8.46
C PHE A 70 6.83 -5.53 9.73
N GLY A 71 7.79 -6.44 9.77
CA GLY A 71 8.03 -7.37 10.86
C GLY A 71 7.09 -8.58 10.85
N PHE A 72 6.51 -8.92 9.69
CA PHE A 72 5.75 -10.16 9.54
C PHE A 72 6.72 -11.35 9.47
N ILE A 73 6.61 -12.29 10.43
CA ILE A 73 7.51 -13.44 10.60
C ILE A 73 6.92 -14.71 9.94
N ASP A 74 5.62 -14.71 9.67
CA ASP A 74 4.82 -15.88 9.30
C ASP A 74 4.15 -15.64 7.94
N ASP A 75 3.93 -16.66 7.11
CA ASP A 75 3.30 -16.51 5.79
C ASP A 75 1.77 -16.25 5.84
N ASN A 76 1.19 -16.04 7.02
CA ASN A 76 -0.25 -15.86 7.24
C ASN A 76 -0.69 -14.39 7.26
N PHE A 77 0.00 -13.51 6.54
CA PHE A 77 -0.42 -12.13 6.35
C PHE A 77 -1.08 -11.93 4.98
N HIS A 78 -2.02 -11.00 4.92
CA HIS A 78 -2.68 -10.56 3.70
C HIS A 78 -2.30 -9.10 3.43
N MET A 79 -1.44 -8.87 2.46
CA MET A 79 -1.13 -7.52 2.00
C MET A 79 -1.95 -7.20 0.74
N ALA A 80 -2.51 -5.99 0.69
CA ALA A 80 -3.12 -5.46 -0.53
C ALA A 80 -2.05 -4.68 -1.31
N PHE A 81 -1.58 -5.28 -2.40
CA PHE A 81 -0.66 -4.61 -3.32
C PHE A 81 -1.45 -3.88 -4.39
N HIS A 82 -1.19 -2.59 -4.54
CA HIS A 82 -1.69 -1.76 -5.62
C HIS A 82 -0.48 -1.32 -6.46
N ARG A 83 -0.34 -1.88 -7.66
CA ARG A 83 0.75 -1.53 -8.58
C ARG A 83 0.26 -0.51 -9.59
N TYR A 84 0.89 0.65 -9.61
CA TYR A 84 0.57 1.73 -10.52
C TYR A 84 1.69 1.88 -11.53
N GLY A 85 1.33 1.85 -12.80
CA GLY A 85 2.29 2.03 -13.87
C GLY A 85 1.60 2.34 -15.18
N SER A 86 2.41 2.66 -16.17
CA SER A 86 1.94 2.67 -17.54
C SER A 86 2.40 1.42 -18.28
N ASP A 87 1.86 1.20 -19.47
CA ASP A 87 2.10 0.02 -20.33
C ASP A 87 3.55 0.02 -20.90
N ILE A 88 4.58 0.15 -20.06
CA ILE A 88 6.01 0.25 -20.44
C ILE A 88 6.54 -1.10 -20.87
N GLN A 89 6.07 -2.17 -20.25
CA GLN A 89 6.39 -3.54 -20.64
C GLN A 89 5.09 -4.34 -20.65
N PRO A 90 4.70 -4.97 -21.77
CA PRO A 90 3.61 -5.93 -21.75
C PRO A 90 4.05 -7.09 -20.86
N ILE A 91 3.62 -7.03 -19.60
CA ILE A 91 3.69 -8.13 -18.68
C ILE A 91 2.95 -9.28 -19.35
N SER A 92 3.63 -10.42 -19.52
CA SER A 92 3.04 -11.55 -20.21
C SER A 92 1.73 -11.94 -19.52
N ASP A 93 0.76 -12.43 -20.29
CA ASP A 93 -0.52 -12.87 -19.72
C ASP A 93 -0.34 -13.95 -18.65
N GLU A 94 0.77 -14.69 -18.65
CA GLU A 94 1.17 -15.62 -17.59
C GLU A 94 1.57 -14.92 -16.29
N ILE A 95 2.33 -13.82 -16.34
CA ILE A 95 2.68 -13.06 -15.13
C ILE A 95 1.43 -12.35 -14.60
N ARG A 96 0.62 -11.76 -15.49
CA ARG A 96 -0.69 -11.20 -15.13
C ARG A 96 -1.63 -12.25 -14.54
N ALA A 97 -1.55 -13.49 -15.03
CA ALA A 97 -2.29 -14.62 -14.48
C ALA A 97 -1.83 -15.05 -13.08
N ARG A 98 -0.54 -14.91 -12.79
CA ARG A 98 0.07 -15.20 -11.48
C ARG A 98 -0.24 -14.12 -10.44
N LEU A 99 -0.50 -12.88 -10.87
CA LEU A 99 -0.87 -11.75 -10.02
C LEU A 99 -2.30 -11.77 -9.46
N ARG A 100 -3.11 -12.77 -9.80
CA ARG A 100 -4.56 -12.74 -9.56
C ARG A 100 -5.02 -12.81 -8.09
N HIS A 101 -4.11 -12.93 -7.12
CA HIS A 101 -4.45 -12.89 -5.70
C HIS A 101 -3.54 -11.91 -4.95
N GLY A 102 -4.12 -10.84 -4.41
CA GLY A 102 -3.43 -9.84 -3.57
C GLY A 102 -2.83 -8.64 -4.31
N TRP A 103 -2.80 -8.65 -5.65
CA TRP A 103 -2.28 -7.56 -6.48
C TRP A 103 -3.37 -6.95 -7.37
N ASP A 104 -3.55 -5.64 -7.24
CA ASP A 104 -4.37 -4.81 -8.12
C ASP A 104 -3.46 -3.99 -9.05
N ASP A 105 -3.54 -4.29 -10.34
CA ASP A 105 -2.77 -3.61 -11.38
C ASP A 105 -3.53 -2.41 -11.95
N MET A 106 -3.14 -1.21 -11.54
CA MET A 106 -3.67 0.06 -12.04
C MET A 106 -2.84 0.52 -13.25
N THR A 107 -3.38 0.31 -14.45
CA THR A 107 -2.70 0.66 -15.71
C THR A 107 -3.17 2.01 -16.25
N PHE A 108 -2.24 2.94 -16.43
CA PHE A 108 -2.53 4.28 -16.95
C PHE A 108 -2.06 4.43 -18.39
N LYS A 109 -2.88 5.10 -19.21
CA LYS A 109 -2.51 5.40 -20.60
C LYS A 109 -1.45 6.49 -20.62
N ARG A 110 -0.36 6.23 -21.35
CA ARG A 110 0.59 7.29 -21.72
C ARG A 110 -0.07 8.32 -22.63
N SER A 111 0.31 9.57 -22.42
CA SER A 111 -0.07 10.67 -23.29
C SER A 111 0.46 10.44 -24.70
N ARG A 112 -0.41 10.60 -25.72
CA ARG A 112 -0.04 10.45 -27.13
C ARG A 112 0.92 11.53 -27.65
N PHE A 113 1.01 12.67 -26.96
CA PHE A 113 1.76 13.85 -27.45
C PHE A 113 3.20 13.90 -26.95
N ASP A 114 3.45 13.57 -25.69
CA ASP A 114 4.77 13.63 -25.04
C ASP A 114 5.25 12.27 -24.52
N GLY A 115 4.44 11.20 -24.66
CA GLY A 115 4.80 9.86 -24.21
C GLY A 115 4.90 9.73 -22.68
N LYS A 116 4.56 10.78 -21.93
CA LYS A 116 4.59 10.79 -20.47
C LYS A 116 3.42 10.02 -19.89
N GLU A 117 3.68 9.37 -18.76
CA GLU A 117 2.64 8.78 -17.93
C GLU A 117 1.75 9.90 -17.41
N LYS A 118 0.44 9.63 -17.38
CA LYS A 118 -0.53 10.58 -16.85
C LYS A 118 -1.14 9.96 -15.62
N GLN A 119 -1.17 10.75 -14.54
CA GLN A 119 -1.96 10.50 -13.33
C GLN A 119 -1.50 9.34 -12.44
N VAL A 120 -0.38 8.66 -12.73
CA VAL A 120 0.16 7.61 -11.84
C VAL A 120 0.42 8.19 -10.44
N ASP A 121 1.23 9.23 -10.37
CA ASP A 121 1.61 9.89 -9.12
C ASP A 121 0.39 10.37 -8.33
N THR A 122 -0.52 11.07 -9.02
CA THR A 122 -1.75 11.57 -8.42
C THR A 122 -2.65 10.43 -7.92
N SER A 123 -2.72 9.31 -8.64
CA SER A 123 -3.59 8.19 -8.25
C SER A 123 -3.04 7.46 -7.03
N ILE A 124 -1.72 7.23 -6.98
CA ILE A 124 -1.06 6.67 -5.79
C ILE A 124 -1.37 7.55 -4.57
N VAL A 125 -1.17 8.87 -4.70
CA VAL A 125 -1.40 9.81 -3.60
C VAL A 125 -2.86 9.81 -3.14
N VAL A 126 -3.80 9.86 -4.09
CA VAL A 126 -5.24 9.87 -3.78
C VAL A 126 -5.67 8.57 -3.09
N ASP A 127 -5.28 7.41 -3.62
CA ASP A 127 -5.73 6.11 -3.10
C ASP A 127 -5.12 5.82 -1.72
N MET A 128 -3.86 6.18 -1.50
CA MET A 128 -3.21 6.03 -0.19
C MET A 128 -3.86 6.93 0.87
N ILE A 129 -4.13 8.20 0.54
CA ILE A 129 -4.83 9.11 1.46
C ILE A 129 -6.26 8.64 1.74
N TYR A 130 -6.97 8.17 0.71
CA TYR A 130 -8.31 7.63 0.83
C TYR A 130 -8.34 6.43 1.79
N ASN A 131 -7.47 5.44 1.58
CA ASN A 131 -7.41 4.26 2.44
C ASN A 131 -6.99 4.61 3.87
N ALA A 132 -6.00 5.49 4.06
CA ALA A 132 -5.59 5.94 5.39
C ALA A 132 -6.75 6.62 6.13
N THR A 133 -7.41 7.60 5.51
CA THR A 133 -8.52 8.32 6.16
C THR A 133 -9.71 7.41 6.44
N MET A 134 -10.04 6.49 5.54
CA MET A 134 -11.10 5.51 5.75
C MET A 134 -10.78 4.56 6.92
N TYR A 135 -9.57 4.00 6.97
CA TYR A 135 -9.19 3.07 8.04
C TYR A 135 -9.08 3.77 9.40
N MET A 136 -8.64 5.04 9.41
CA MET A 136 -8.61 5.87 10.61
C MET A 136 -10.04 6.05 11.15
N PHE A 137 -10.99 6.39 10.29
CA PHE A 137 -12.40 6.55 10.66
C PHE A 137 -13.02 5.24 11.18
N LEU A 138 -12.63 4.11 10.60
CA LEU A 138 -13.07 2.79 11.04
C LEU A 138 -12.35 2.28 12.31
N GLY A 139 -11.32 2.99 12.77
CA GLY A 139 -10.52 2.60 13.93
C GLY A 139 -9.68 1.33 13.70
N ILE A 140 -9.34 1.04 12.44
CA ILE A 140 -8.56 -0.15 12.05
C ILE A 140 -7.11 0.26 11.93
N ARG A 141 -6.20 -0.50 12.55
CA ARG A 141 -4.75 -0.29 12.41
C ARG A 141 -4.17 -1.20 11.34
N CYS A 142 -3.53 -0.61 10.35
CA CYS A 142 -2.74 -1.31 9.35
C CYS A 142 -1.56 -0.44 8.92
N PRO A 143 -0.34 -1.00 8.76
CA PRO A 143 0.76 -0.27 8.16
C PRO A 143 0.54 -0.07 6.66
N PHE A 144 1.18 0.97 6.14
CA PHE A 144 1.22 1.34 4.74
C PHE A 144 2.65 1.22 4.23
N ALA A 145 2.85 0.73 3.01
CA ALA A 145 4.12 0.84 2.31
C ALA A 145 3.96 1.62 1.01
N LEU A 146 4.95 2.44 0.72
CA LEU A 146 5.09 3.18 -0.52
C LEU A 146 6.42 2.79 -1.16
N VAL A 147 6.36 2.16 -2.33
CA VAL A 147 7.53 1.76 -3.10
C VAL A 147 7.78 2.82 -4.18
N SER A 148 8.43 3.92 -3.79
CA SER A 148 8.90 4.98 -4.68
C SER A 148 9.92 5.86 -3.96
N GLY A 149 10.84 6.43 -4.72
CA GLY A 149 11.75 7.49 -4.26
C GLY A 149 11.29 8.91 -4.60
N ASP A 150 10.15 9.06 -5.28
CA ASP A 150 9.70 10.35 -5.81
C ASP A 150 9.11 11.27 -4.74
N ALA A 151 9.54 12.53 -4.73
CA ALA A 151 9.09 13.56 -3.81
C ALA A 151 7.59 13.83 -3.94
N ASP A 152 7.00 13.62 -5.12
CA ASP A 152 5.56 13.84 -5.34
C ASP A 152 4.68 12.92 -4.47
N MET A 153 5.24 11.83 -3.92
CA MET A 153 4.54 10.93 -3.00
C MET A 153 4.55 11.37 -1.54
N ILE A 154 5.36 12.36 -1.17
CA ILE A 154 5.49 12.88 0.20
C ILE A 154 4.13 13.18 0.86
N PRO A 155 3.18 13.88 0.20
CA PRO A 155 1.91 14.23 0.83
C PRO A 155 1.13 12.99 1.29
N ALA A 156 1.20 11.89 0.55
CA ALA A 156 0.54 10.64 0.92
C ALA A 156 1.15 10.01 2.17
N ALA A 157 2.48 9.94 2.22
CA ALA A 157 3.21 9.40 3.37
C ALA A 157 2.95 10.22 4.64
N VAL A 158 3.06 11.56 4.55
CA VAL A 158 2.79 12.46 5.67
C VAL A 158 1.35 12.30 6.14
N ARG A 159 0.38 12.29 5.23
CA ARG A 159 -1.03 12.20 5.62
C ARG A 159 -1.39 10.87 6.27
N ALA A 160 -0.83 9.75 5.80
CA ALA A 160 -1.02 8.46 6.44
C ALA A 160 -0.41 8.43 7.86
N ALA A 161 0.78 9.03 8.04
CA ALA A 161 1.40 9.15 9.36
C ALA A 161 0.58 10.06 10.30
N GLU A 162 0.05 11.19 9.81
CA GLU A 162 -0.88 12.05 10.58
C GLU A 162 -2.15 11.30 11.01
N CYS A 163 -2.61 10.33 10.22
CA CYS A 163 -3.72 9.45 10.58
C CYS A 163 -3.32 8.36 11.61
N GLY A 164 -2.07 8.36 12.08
CA GLY A 164 -1.57 7.46 13.13
C GLY A 164 -1.12 6.09 12.63
N PHE A 165 -0.82 5.95 11.34
CA PHE A 165 -0.33 4.69 10.75
C PHE A 165 1.19 4.65 10.66
N ASP A 166 1.73 3.43 10.74
CA ASP A 166 3.12 3.15 10.40
C ASP A 166 3.27 3.12 8.88
N VAL A 167 4.16 3.95 8.33
CA VAL A 167 4.38 4.18 6.90
C VAL A 167 5.80 3.77 6.54
N HIS A 168 5.94 2.82 5.63
CA HIS A 168 7.21 2.24 5.21
C HIS A 168 7.52 2.71 3.79
N ILE A 169 8.51 3.59 3.65
CA ILE A 169 9.00 4.05 2.35
C ILE A 169 10.08 3.08 1.90
N TRP A 170 9.90 2.50 0.72
CA TRP A 170 10.86 1.62 0.05
C TRP A 170 11.36 2.32 -1.20
N SER A 171 12.68 2.54 -1.27
CA SER A 171 13.29 3.21 -2.43
C SER A 171 14.66 2.62 -2.73
N TRP A 172 15.13 2.85 -3.95
CA TRP A 172 16.55 2.76 -4.26
C TRP A 172 17.30 3.93 -3.60
N ARG A 173 18.45 3.66 -2.99
CA ARG A 173 19.21 4.65 -2.20
C ARG A 173 19.63 5.85 -3.04
N GLY A 174 20.08 5.59 -4.26
CA GLY A 174 20.51 6.63 -5.21
C GLY A 174 19.39 7.47 -5.81
N PHE A 175 18.13 7.12 -5.55
CA PHE A 175 16.95 7.73 -6.19
C PHE A 175 15.88 8.19 -5.20
N LEU A 176 16.16 8.12 -3.90
CA LEU A 176 15.31 8.74 -2.90
C LEU A 176 15.51 10.27 -2.94
N SER A 177 14.43 11.03 -3.10
CA SER A 177 14.49 12.50 -3.01
C SER A 177 15.06 12.96 -1.66
N SER A 178 15.91 13.98 -1.68
CA SER A 178 16.44 14.62 -0.47
C SER A 178 15.33 15.19 0.43
N GLU A 179 14.19 15.56 -0.17
CA GLU A 179 13.02 16.08 0.54
C GLU A 179 12.44 15.07 1.53
N PHE A 180 12.50 13.77 1.23
CA PHE A 180 12.14 12.73 2.22
C PHE A 180 13.05 12.79 3.44
N GLY A 181 14.34 13.06 3.25
CA GLY A 181 15.30 13.23 4.34
C GLY A 181 15.02 14.49 5.17
N GLU A 182 14.65 15.60 4.53
CA GLU A 182 14.29 16.84 5.20
C GLU A 182 13.03 16.67 6.06
N ILE A 183 11.99 16.03 5.51
CA ILE A 183 10.75 15.74 6.24
C ILE A 183 11.01 14.77 7.38
N TRP A 184 11.79 13.72 7.15
CA TRP A 184 12.17 12.80 8.19
C TRP A 184 12.87 13.49 9.38
N ASN A 185 13.76 14.44 9.07
CA ASN A 185 14.46 15.21 10.09
C ASN A 185 13.54 16.26 10.75
N THR A 186 12.66 16.90 9.99
CA THR A 186 11.76 17.98 10.45
C THR A 186 10.57 17.45 11.26
N GLU A 187 9.97 16.34 10.87
CA GLU A 187 8.85 15.72 11.60
C GLU A 187 9.30 15.19 12.97
N ARG A 188 10.58 14.80 13.11
CA ARG A 188 11.18 14.54 14.43
C ARG A 188 11.22 15.79 15.32
N GLU A 189 11.34 16.98 14.74
CA GLU A 189 11.38 18.25 15.47
C GLU A 189 9.98 18.81 15.75
N LYS A 190 9.01 18.59 14.87
CA LYS A 190 7.62 19.06 14.99
C LYS A 190 6.72 18.20 15.88
N GLY A 191 7.24 17.09 16.42
CA GLY A 191 6.48 16.22 17.31
C GLY A 191 5.55 15.25 16.59
N ALA A 192 5.79 14.94 15.32
CA ALA A 192 5.21 13.75 14.71
C ALA A 192 5.56 12.56 15.60
N PRO A 193 4.62 11.63 15.86
CA PRO A 193 4.87 10.53 16.76
C PRO A 193 6.11 9.76 16.26
N LYS A 194 7.15 9.82 17.08
CA LYS A 194 8.46 9.24 16.79
C LYS A 194 8.27 7.79 16.36
N GLY A 195 8.62 7.47 15.10
CA GLY A 195 8.62 6.11 14.57
C GLY A 195 7.45 5.73 13.66
N LEU A 196 6.57 6.66 13.27
CA LEU A 196 5.48 6.35 12.33
C LEU A 196 5.91 6.30 10.86
N VAL A 197 7.05 6.83 10.48
CA VAL A 197 7.61 6.60 9.16
C VAL A 197 8.84 5.72 9.34
N SER A 198 9.10 4.82 8.39
CA SER A 198 10.28 3.94 8.29
C SER A 198 10.82 3.99 6.87
N LEU A 199 12.15 4.08 6.72
CA LEU A 199 12.80 4.10 5.41
C LEU A 199 13.60 2.81 5.19
N HIS A 200 13.36 2.17 4.06
CA HIS A 200 13.96 0.90 3.65
C HIS A 200 14.58 1.04 2.27
N TYR A 201 15.67 0.30 2.02
CA TYR A 201 16.41 0.37 0.77
C TYR A 201 16.33 -0.95 0.00
N LEU A 202 15.93 -0.87 -1.27
CA LEU A 202 15.83 -2.03 -2.15
C LEU A 202 17.20 -2.52 -2.65
N ASP A 203 18.24 -1.70 -2.55
CA ASP A 203 19.61 -2.00 -2.97
C ASP A 203 20.14 -3.28 -2.31
N ASP A 204 19.79 -3.50 -1.04
CA ASP A 204 20.21 -4.68 -0.25
C ASP A 204 19.56 -5.97 -0.77
N HIS A 205 18.49 -5.85 -1.56
CA HIS A 205 17.72 -6.95 -2.15
C HIS A 205 17.85 -7.03 -3.67
N LEU A 206 18.68 -6.20 -4.31
CA LEU A 206 18.75 -6.05 -5.77
C LEU A 206 19.00 -7.38 -6.50
N ASP A 207 19.89 -8.23 -5.99
CA ASP A 207 20.21 -9.52 -6.62
C ASP A 207 19.05 -10.51 -6.51
N ASP A 208 18.41 -10.57 -5.34
CA ASP A 208 17.27 -11.45 -5.08
C ASP A 208 16.03 -11.00 -5.86
N LEU A 209 15.84 -9.67 -5.98
CA LEU A 209 14.74 -9.08 -6.73
C LEU A 209 14.89 -9.30 -8.24
N THR A 210 16.09 -9.46 -8.77
CA THR A 210 16.29 -9.55 -10.22
C THR A 210 15.85 -10.92 -10.77
N MET A 211 14.89 -10.91 -11.70
CA MET A 211 14.40 -12.15 -12.33
C MET A 211 15.51 -12.91 -13.05
N GLY A 212 15.53 -14.23 -12.90
CA GLY A 212 16.55 -15.11 -13.50
C GLY A 212 17.89 -15.15 -12.75
N PHE A 213 18.06 -14.31 -11.72
CA PHE A 213 19.23 -14.33 -10.81
C PHE A 213 18.86 -14.80 -9.40
N SER A 214 17.58 -14.75 -9.03
CA SER A 214 17.08 -15.32 -7.78
C SER A 214 17.29 -16.84 -7.72
N LYS A 215 18.18 -17.29 -6.83
CA LYS A 215 18.40 -18.72 -6.50
C LYS A 215 17.14 -19.43 -5.99
N LYS A 216 16.13 -18.68 -5.54
CA LYS A 216 14.88 -19.22 -4.95
C LYS A 216 13.81 -19.56 -5.99
N SER A 217 13.98 -19.16 -7.25
CA SER A 217 12.98 -19.35 -8.30
C SER A 217 12.78 -20.82 -8.74
N SER A 218 13.65 -21.75 -8.34
CA SER A 218 13.57 -23.16 -8.77
C SER A 218 12.70 -24.07 -7.88
N GLU A 219 12.21 -23.62 -6.71
CA GLU A 219 11.52 -24.52 -5.74
C GLU A 219 10.12 -24.06 -5.31
N SER A 220 9.61 -22.93 -5.82
CA SER A 220 8.34 -22.37 -5.38
C SER A 220 7.11 -23.16 -5.86
N THR A 221 6.76 -24.22 -5.13
CA THR A 221 5.50 -24.96 -5.30
C THR A 221 4.47 -24.35 -4.36
N PHE A 222 3.65 -23.44 -4.88
CA PHE A 222 2.60 -22.79 -4.08
C PHE A 222 1.45 -23.78 -3.78
N PRO A 223 0.92 -23.82 -2.54
CA PRO A 223 -0.23 -24.64 -2.20
C PRO A 223 -1.51 -24.12 -2.88
N ALA A 224 -2.44 -25.03 -3.17
CA ALA A 224 -3.73 -24.74 -3.80
C ALA A 224 -4.56 -23.75 -2.97
N VAL A 225 -4.93 -22.63 -3.58
CA VAL A 225 -5.55 -21.46 -2.95
C VAL A 225 -7.08 -21.60 -2.84
N HIS A 226 -7.63 -21.26 -1.67
CA HIS A 226 -9.06 -21.12 -1.41
C HIS A 226 -9.62 -19.86 -2.07
N ARG A 227 -10.66 -20.02 -2.88
CA ARG A 227 -11.39 -18.96 -3.59
C ARG A 227 -12.26 -18.18 -2.59
N TYR A 228 -11.92 -16.94 -2.25
CA TYR A 228 -12.78 -16.06 -1.44
C TYR A 228 -13.68 -15.23 -2.38
N GLU A 229 -15.00 -15.36 -2.23
CA GLU A 229 -15.97 -14.54 -2.97
C GLU A 229 -16.24 -13.24 -2.20
N GLU A 230 -15.80 -12.10 -2.74
CA GLU A 230 -16.27 -10.78 -2.30
C GLU A 230 -17.76 -10.64 -2.64
N LYS A 231 -18.64 -10.79 -1.65
CA LYS A 231 -20.06 -10.44 -1.80
C LYS A 231 -20.52 -9.47 -0.70
N ASN A 232 -20.91 -8.27 -1.13
CA ASN A 232 -21.88 -7.36 -0.50
C ASN A 232 -21.73 -7.08 1.00
N PHE A 233 -20.52 -6.80 1.49
CA PHE A 233 -20.28 -6.58 2.91
C PHE A 233 -20.41 -5.10 3.38
N PHE A 234 -20.21 -4.13 2.46
CA PHE A 234 -20.13 -2.70 2.77
C PHE A 234 -21.44 -2.07 3.33
N SER A 235 -22.61 -2.57 2.93
CA SER A 235 -23.91 -2.01 3.34
C SER A 235 -24.28 -2.27 4.81
N SER A 236 -23.86 -3.41 5.39
CA SER A 236 -24.36 -3.84 6.70
C SER A 236 -23.55 -3.35 7.90
N ARG A 237 -22.31 -2.87 7.70
CA ARG A 237 -21.41 -2.46 8.78
C ARG A 237 -21.30 -0.95 9.00
N GLN A 238 -21.53 -0.10 7.99
CA GLN A 238 -21.63 1.35 8.18
C GLN A 238 -22.70 1.69 9.25
N SER A 239 -23.81 0.96 9.26
CA SER A 239 -24.88 1.11 10.25
C SER A 239 -24.50 0.70 11.67
N LYS A 240 -23.54 -0.22 11.85
CA LYS A 240 -23.08 -0.67 13.18
C LYS A 240 -21.95 0.20 13.75
N VAL A 241 -21.04 0.69 12.89
CA VAL A 241 -19.97 1.60 13.32
C VAL A 241 -20.54 2.99 13.62
N ALA A 242 -21.45 3.51 12.80
CA ALA A 242 -22.15 4.77 13.08
C ALA A 242 -22.91 4.75 14.42
N ARG A 243 -23.55 3.62 14.76
CA ARG A 243 -24.22 3.44 16.07
C ARG A 243 -23.26 3.34 17.26
N LYS A 244 -22.04 2.83 17.07
CA LYS A 244 -21.08 2.63 18.17
C LYS A 244 -20.32 3.92 18.53
N TYR A 245 -20.13 4.82 17.58
CA TYR A 245 -19.34 6.05 17.76
C TYR A 245 -20.18 7.34 17.76
N GLY A 246 -21.51 7.24 17.82
CA GLY A 246 -22.36 8.42 17.99
C GLY A 246 -22.37 9.40 16.81
N CYS A 247 -21.95 8.98 15.61
CA CYS A 247 -22.16 9.75 14.38
C CYS A 247 -23.55 9.46 13.81
N LEU A 248 -24.58 9.95 14.49
CA LEU A 248 -25.92 10.15 13.92
C LEU A 248 -26.31 11.61 14.13
N ASP A 249 -25.50 12.53 13.60
CA ASP A 249 -25.98 13.87 13.34
C ASP A 249 -26.18 13.99 11.82
N GLU A 250 -27.44 13.90 11.44
CA GLU A 250 -28.06 14.37 10.20
C GLU A 250 -27.56 13.76 8.87
N ILE A 251 -28.08 12.58 8.53
CA ILE A 251 -28.04 12.10 7.15
C ILE A 251 -29.01 12.96 6.32
N PHE A 252 -28.46 13.84 5.48
CA PHE A 252 -29.23 14.60 4.49
C PHE A 252 -29.78 13.66 3.42
N CYS A 253 -31.11 13.60 3.28
CA CYS A 253 -31.76 12.88 2.19
C CYS A 253 -31.89 13.80 0.96
N PRO A 254 -31.13 13.58 -0.13
CA PRO A 254 -31.18 14.45 -1.31
C PRO A 254 -32.50 14.36 -2.09
N THR A 255 -33.38 13.42 -1.74
CA THR A 255 -34.68 13.22 -2.40
C THR A 255 -35.79 14.05 -1.76
N CYS A 256 -35.68 14.38 -0.47
CA CYS A 256 -36.69 15.18 0.24
C CYS A 256 -36.17 16.46 0.91
N GLU A 257 -34.84 16.71 0.87
CA GLU A 257 -34.19 17.89 1.46
C GLU A 257 -34.44 18.08 2.98
N VAL A 258 -34.80 17.01 3.70
CA VAL A 258 -35.02 17.04 5.15
C VAL A 258 -33.84 16.38 5.88
N THR A 259 -33.39 17.00 6.97
CA THR A 259 -32.46 16.42 7.95
C THR A 259 -33.25 15.84 9.13
N GLY A 260 -33.01 14.57 9.47
CA GLY A 260 -33.65 13.90 10.61
C GLY A 260 -33.69 12.38 10.52
N ASP A 261 -34.05 11.71 11.62
CA ASP A 261 -34.18 10.25 11.73
C ASP A 261 -35.35 9.73 10.86
N HIS A 262 -35.06 9.37 9.61
CA HIS A 262 -36.02 8.69 8.74
C HIS A 262 -35.69 7.21 8.60
N HIS A 263 -36.62 6.36 9.06
CA HIS A 263 -36.66 4.95 8.68
C HIS A 263 -36.85 4.85 7.15
N MET A 264 -35.96 4.11 6.48
CA MET A 264 -35.89 3.93 5.01
C MET A 264 -37.15 3.35 4.35
N ASP A 265 -38.15 2.91 5.12
CA ASP A 265 -39.34 2.22 4.60
C ASP A 265 -40.47 3.16 4.13
N GLY A 266 -40.26 4.48 4.16
CA GLY A 266 -41.33 5.48 3.96
C GLY A 266 -41.19 6.43 2.76
N CYS A 267 -40.24 6.24 1.84
CA CYS A 267 -40.03 7.19 0.74
C CYS A 267 -40.85 6.82 -0.51
N SER A 268 -42.18 6.78 -0.38
CA SER A 268 -43.10 6.60 -1.51
C SER A 268 -43.86 7.89 -1.81
N GLU A 269 -43.57 8.44 -3.00
CA GLU A 269 -44.40 9.34 -3.83
C GLU A 269 -44.78 10.74 -3.31
N ARG A 270 -44.34 11.76 -4.06
CA ARG A 270 -45.20 12.82 -4.61
C ARG A 270 -44.64 13.34 -5.93
N ARG A 271 -45.12 12.79 -7.04
CA ARG A 271 -45.23 13.52 -8.31
C ARG A 271 -46.68 13.95 -8.47
N SER A 272 -46.97 15.22 -8.19
CA SER A 272 -48.14 15.92 -8.71
C SER A 272 -48.10 17.39 -8.30
N MET A 273 -47.40 18.20 -9.08
CA MET A 273 -47.86 19.44 -9.77
C MET A 273 -46.65 20.16 -10.34
#